data_AF-A0A2G2MBC7-F1
#
_entry.id   AF-A0A2G2MBC7-F1
#
_cell.length_a   1.000
_cell.length_b   1.000
_cell.length_c   1.000
_cell.angle_alpha   90.00
_cell.angle_beta   90.00
_cell.angle_gamma   90.00
#
_symmetry.space_group_name_H-M   'P 1'
#
loop_
_entity.id
_entity.type
_entity.pdbx_description
1 polymer ?
#
loop_
_entity_poly.entity_id
_entity_poly.type
_entity_poly.pdbx_seq_one_letter_code
_entity_poly.pdbx_strand_id
1 'polypeptide(L)'
;MGIDSLVGGTIWDEYSDKVTDLMNNPQNMGDIKKEDAEAMGAKLIVADFGAESCGDAVRLYWAVDPETDVIKESKFKSFGCGTAIASSDTMAELCKGKTVQEAVKITNIDVELAMRDTPDTPSVPPQKMHCSVMAYDVIKKAASQYMNVDMESFEEEVIVCECARVSLSTLQEVIRLNDLTTIEQVADYTKAGAFCKSCIKPGGHEDMDIYLVDLLEEHEKEKMLAGSTLGSTPGIDIDFAQMTVVQKLKATEKVIDDNIRQMLVMDGGDVEILDIKENGINFDIYIKFLGSCDGCSSADTGTLYALENVLQDKLDKNIRVLPL
;
A
#
# COMPACT_ATOMS: atom_id res chain seq x y z
N MET A 1 21.04 -32.37 20.70
CA MET A 1 21.64 -31.97 19.41
C MET A 1 22.76 -31.01 19.74
N GLY A 2 23.99 -31.39 19.38
CA GLY A 2 25.21 -30.72 19.82
C GLY A 2 25.50 -29.44 19.06
N ILE A 3 26.39 -28.63 19.64
CA ILE A 3 26.92 -27.35 19.14
C ILE A 3 27.36 -27.38 17.65
N ASP A 4 27.63 -28.55 17.08
CA ASP A 4 28.02 -28.70 15.67
C ASP A 4 26.87 -28.58 14.67
N SER A 5 25.61 -28.49 15.11
CA SER A 5 24.47 -28.14 14.23
C SER A 5 24.20 -26.63 14.17
N LEU A 6 25.09 -25.79 14.73
CA LEU A 6 25.00 -24.32 14.70
C LEU A 6 25.79 -23.67 13.56
N VAL A 7 26.33 -24.45 12.62
CA VAL A 7 27.05 -23.92 11.44
C VAL A 7 26.05 -23.44 10.37
N GLY A 8 25.18 -22.51 10.74
CA GLY A 8 24.75 -21.46 9.83
C GLY A 8 25.85 -20.41 9.79
N GLY A 9 25.95 -19.64 8.70
CA GLY A 9 26.92 -18.54 8.60
C GLY A 9 26.90 -17.64 9.84
N THR A 10 28.03 -16.99 10.11
CA THR A 10 28.06 -15.93 11.12
C THR A 10 27.12 -14.81 10.68
N ILE A 11 26.55 -14.04 11.62
CA ILE A 11 25.71 -12.87 11.28
C ILE A 11 26.43 -11.85 10.38
N TRP A 12 27.77 -11.91 10.33
CA TRP A 12 28.62 -11.12 9.45
C TRP A 12 28.52 -11.55 7.99
N ASP A 13 28.24 -12.82 7.72
CA ASP A 13 28.06 -13.38 6.38
C ASP A 13 26.72 -12.98 5.75
N GLU A 14 25.81 -12.37 6.53
CA GLU A 14 24.53 -11.82 6.06
C GLU A 14 24.62 -10.34 5.65
N TYR A 15 25.77 -9.69 5.88
CA TYR A 15 26.03 -8.33 5.40
C TYR A 15 26.71 -8.39 4.04
N SER A 16 26.40 -7.43 3.17
CA SER A 16 27.16 -7.25 1.95
C SER A 16 28.61 -6.81 2.26
N ASP A 17 29.53 -7.15 1.38
CA ASP A 17 30.91 -6.67 1.40
C ASP A 17 30.92 -5.15 1.41
N LYS A 18 30.04 -4.52 0.61
CA LYS A 18 29.89 -3.06 0.58
C LYS A 18 29.46 -2.47 1.93
N VAL A 19 28.52 -3.09 2.66
CA VAL A 19 28.15 -2.62 4.00
C VAL A 19 29.34 -2.74 4.95
N THR A 20 30.04 -3.88 4.92
CA THR A 20 31.21 -4.12 5.77
C THR A 20 32.33 -3.11 5.50
N ASP A 21 32.57 -2.76 4.24
CA ASP A 21 33.57 -1.76 3.86
C ASP A 21 33.19 -0.37 4.38
N LEU A 22 31.92 0.04 4.20
CA LEU A 22 31.44 1.35 4.66
C LEU A 22 31.34 1.46 6.18
N MET A 23 31.11 0.35 6.89
CA MET A 23 31.19 0.29 8.35
C MET A 23 32.59 0.65 8.86
N ASN A 24 33.63 0.17 8.16
CA ASN A 24 35.02 0.32 8.58
C ASN A 24 35.69 1.58 8.01
N ASN A 25 35.27 2.00 6.81
CA ASN A 25 35.87 3.11 6.07
C ASN A 25 34.80 3.94 5.33
N PRO A 26 33.97 4.70 6.06
CA PRO A 26 32.99 5.59 5.45
C PRO A 26 33.70 6.72 4.67
N GLN A 27 33.24 7.01 3.46
CA GLN A 27 33.84 7.97 2.54
C GLN A 27 33.38 9.42 2.80
N ASN A 28 32.16 9.59 3.31
CA ASN A 28 31.48 10.87 3.47
C ASN A 28 31.36 11.32 4.93
N MET A 29 32.06 10.63 5.86
CA MET A 29 32.03 10.97 7.27
C MET A 29 32.81 12.27 7.55
N GLY A 30 32.19 13.19 8.28
CA GLY A 30 32.78 14.48 8.64
C GLY A 30 31.75 15.58 8.81
N ASP A 31 32.22 16.83 8.84
CA ASP A 31 31.38 18.02 8.81
C ASP A 31 31.73 18.91 7.61
N ILE A 32 30.80 19.82 7.32
CA ILE A 32 31.01 20.95 6.42
C ILE A 32 31.05 22.20 7.31
N LYS A 33 32.17 22.92 7.30
CA LYS A 33 32.26 24.18 8.04
C LYS A 33 31.56 25.28 7.27
N LYS A 34 31.13 26.32 7.99
CA LYS A 34 30.45 27.46 7.39
C LYS A 34 31.33 28.15 6.35
N GLU A 35 32.62 28.31 6.64
CA GLU A 35 33.58 28.93 5.74
C GLU A 35 33.77 28.14 4.45
N ASP A 36 33.75 26.80 4.53
CA ASP A 36 33.87 25.92 3.37
C ASP A 36 32.62 26.03 2.47
N ALA A 37 31.42 26.05 3.09
CA ALA A 37 30.17 26.24 2.36
C ALA A 37 30.12 27.61 1.66
N GLU A 38 30.52 28.68 2.35
CA GLU A 38 30.60 30.03 1.78
C GLU A 38 31.61 30.10 0.62
N ALA A 39 32.78 29.44 0.74
CA ALA A 39 33.77 29.35 -0.32
C ALA A 39 33.26 28.61 -1.57
N MET A 40 32.33 27.66 -1.40
CA MET A 40 31.63 26.98 -2.50
C MET A 40 30.46 27.79 -3.08
N GLY A 41 30.16 28.97 -2.52
CA GLY A 41 28.97 29.76 -2.85
C GLY A 41 27.68 29.01 -2.49
N ALA A 42 27.71 28.21 -1.43
CA ALA A 42 26.62 27.32 -1.05
C ALA A 42 26.03 27.70 0.32
N LYS A 43 24.74 27.43 0.51
CA LYS A 43 24.03 27.50 1.79
C LYS A 43 24.28 26.22 2.57
N LEU A 44 24.85 26.36 3.77
CA LEU A 44 25.03 25.24 4.69
C LEU A 44 23.68 24.87 5.35
N ILE A 45 23.34 23.59 5.29
CA ILE A 45 22.20 22.99 6.00
C ILE A 45 22.74 21.93 6.96
N VAL A 46 22.24 21.91 8.20
CA VAL A 46 22.63 20.96 9.23
C VAL A 46 21.37 20.39 9.88
N ALA A 47 21.11 19.12 9.64
CA ALA A 47 19.94 18.42 10.16
C ALA A 47 20.36 17.28 11.08
N ASP A 48 19.67 17.17 12.21
CA ASP A 48 19.81 16.09 13.18
C ASP A 48 18.55 15.23 13.16
N PHE A 49 18.73 13.92 13.15
CA PHE A 49 17.66 12.95 13.33
C PHE A 49 18.19 11.77 14.17
N GLY A 50 17.33 11.15 14.97
CA GLY A 50 17.72 10.00 15.78
C GLY A 50 16.51 9.28 16.35
N ALA A 51 16.70 8.00 16.65
CA ALA A 51 15.67 7.15 17.22
C ALA A 51 16.09 6.74 18.64
N GLU A 52 15.38 7.26 19.65
CA GLU A 52 15.65 6.96 21.06
C GLU A 52 15.52 5.46 21.38
N SER A 53 14.69 4.74 20.62
CA SER A 53 14.41 3.31 20.79
C SER A 53 15.62 2.42 20.48
N CYS A 54 16.47 2.79 19.51
CA CYS A 54 17.68 2.04 19.17
C CYS A 54 18.98 2.74 19.58
N GLY A 55 18.90 4.01 20.00
CA GLY A 55 20.06 4.80 20.43
C GLY A 55 20.94 5.30 19.28
N ASP A 56 20.48 5.16 18.03
CA ASP A 56 21.18 5.64 16.85
C ASP A 56 20.75 7.09 16.53
N ALA A 57 21.71 7.92 16.09
CA ALA A 57 21.52 9.30 15.69
C ALA A 57 22.44 9.66 14.52
N VAL A 58 21.94 10.53 13.64
CA VAL A 58 22.67 11.02 12.47
C VAL A 58 22.54 12.54 12.37
N ARG A 59 23.66 13.19 12.07
CA ARG A 59 23.75 14.59 11.68
C ARG A 59 24.17 14.67 10.24
N LEU A 60 23.30 15.20 9.38
CA LEU A 60 23.57 15.44 7.97
C LEU A 60 24.00 16.89 7.75
N TYR A 61 25.01 17.08 6.90
CA TYR A 61 25.52 18.36 6.44
C TYR A 61 25.38 18.43 4.92
N TRP A 62 24.66 19.44 4.42
CA TRP A 62 24.62 19.75 2.99
C TRP A 62 25.20 21.13 2.72
N ALA A 63 25.96 21.24 1.63
CA ALA A 63 26.27 22.51 0.98
C ALA A 63 25.41 22.63 -0.29
N VAL A 64 24.33 23.41 -0.22
CA VAL A 64 23.36 23.54 -1.32
C VAL A 64 23.61 24.82 -2.09
N ASP A 65 23.73 24.72 -3.41
CA ASP A 65 23.77 25.88 -4.29
C ASP A 65 22.41 26.60 -4.31
N PRO A 66 22.32 27.87 -3.88
CA PRO A 66 21.05 28.57 -3.74
C PRO A 66 20.41 29.00 -5.08
N GLU A 67 21.14 28.93 -6.20
CA GLU A 67 20.61 29.29 -7.51
C GLU A 67 20.04 28.07 -8.25
N THR A 68 20.63 26.90 -8.02
CA THR A 68 20.30 25.67 -8.75
C THR A 68 19.63 24.61 -7.87
N ASP A 69 19.55 24.83 -6.56
CA ASP A 69 19.13 23.86 -5.54
C ASP A 69 19.98 22.58 -5.50
N VAL A 70 21.14 22.54 -6.16
CA VAL A 70 22.01 21.36 -6.22
C VAL A 70 22.83 21.22 -4.95
N ILE A 71 22.83 20.02 -4.37
CA ILE A 71 23.66 19.63 -3.24
C ILE A 71 25.09 19.40 -3.75
N LYS A 72 25.97 20.39 -3.57
CA LYS A 72 27.38 20.32 -4.01
C LYS A 72 28.21 19.34 -3.17
N GLU A 73 27.94 19.30 -1.87
CA GLU A 73 28.65 18.45 -0.92
C GLU A 73 27.67 17.93 0.13
N SER A 74 27.86 16.67 0.54
CA SER A 74 27.00 15.97 1.47
C SER A 74 27.85 15.12 2.39
N LYS A 75 27.84 15.46 3.68
CA LYS A 75 28.63 14.78 4.71
C LYS A 75 27.77 14.44 5.91
N PHE A 76 28.25 13.53 6.75
CA PHE A 76 27.51 13.15 7.94
C PHE A 76 28.40 12.89 9.15
N LYS A 77 27.80 13.00 10.33
CA LYS A 77 28.28 12.35 11.55
C LYS A 77 27.19 11.39 12.02
N SER A 78 27.57 10.20 12.44
CA SER A 78 26.62 9.21 12.96
C SER A 78 27.13 8.71 14.31
N PHE A 79 26.19 8.52 15.23
CA PHE A 79 26.38 7.76 16.45
C PHE A 79 25.43 6.58 16.38
N GLY A 80 25.95 5.37 16.47
CA GLY A 80 25.09 4.19 16.40
C GLY A 80 25.82 2.93 15.98
N CYS A 81 25.05 1.91 15.62
CA CYS A 81 25.60 0.67 15.11
C CYS A 81 26.30 0.87 13.74
N GLY A 82 27.22 -0.04 13.38
CA GLY A 82 27.94 0.11 12.11
C GLY A 82 27.02 0.15 10.88
N THR A 83 25.87 -0.53 10.90
CA THR A 83 24.89 -0.44 9.82
C THR A 83 24.31 0.97 9.67
N ALA A 84 24.15 1.72 10.76
CA ALA A 84 23.75 3.12 10.71
C ALA A 84 24.84 4.00 10.05
N ILE A 85 26.12 3.70 10.31
CA ILE A 85 27.26 4.39 9.66
C ILE A 85 27.24 4.11 8.16
N ALA A 86 27.15 2.85 7.74
CA ALA A 86 27.12 2.47 6.33
C ALA A 86 25.91 3.04 5.57
N SER A 87 24.73 3.03 6.20
CA SER A 87 23.51 3.61 5.64
C SER A 87 23.63 5.13 5.48
N SER A 88 24.19 5.81 6.49
CA SER A 88 24.41 7.26 6.46
C SER A 88 25.45 7.68 5.42
N ASP A 89 26.49 6.87 5.24
CA ASP A 89 27.51 7.11 4.21
C ASP A 89 26.93 7.00 2.80
N THR A 90 26.19 5.92 2.55
CA THR A 90 25.51 5.68 1.28
C THR A 90 24.48 6.77 1.00
N MET A 91 23.70 7.15 2.00
CA MET A 91 22.75 8.26 1.91
C MET A 91 23.45 9.57 1.52
N ALA A 92 24.54 9.91 2.20
CA ALA A 92 25.29 11.12 1.91
C ALA A 92 25.79 11.13 0.45
N GLU A 93 26.28 9.99 -0.04
CA GLU A 93 26.71 9.83 -1.43
C GLU A 93 25.55 9.99 -2.41
N LEU A 94 24.41 9.34 -2.16
CA LEU A 94 23.23 9.42 -3.03
C LEU A 94 22.68 10.84 -3.16
N CYS A 95 22.82 11.67 -2.13
CA CYS A 95 22.37 13.07 -2.15
C CYS A 95 23.29 13.97 -2.98
N LYS A 96 24.59 13.64 -3.07
CA LYS A 96 25.60 14.51 -3.69
C LYS A 96 25.30 14.66 -5.20
N GLY A 97 25.28 15.91 -5.66
CA GLY A 97 25.00 16.26 -7.06
C GLY A 97 23.52 16.26 -7.47
N LYS A 98 22.60 15.87 -6.58
CA LYS A 98 21.15 15.99 -6.80
C LYS A 98 20.64 17.36 -6.37
N THR A 99 19.53 17.78 -6.95
CA THR A 99 18.74 18.88 -6.38
C THR A 99 18.09 18.46 -5.06
N VAL A 100 17.76 19.41 -4.18
CA VAL A 100 17.06 19.11 -2.92
C VAL A 100 15.73 18.37 -3.15
N GLN A 101 15.01 18.72 -4.21
CA GLN A 101 13.75 18.12 -4.61
C GLN A 101 13.91 16.68 -5.13
N GLU A 102 15.06 16.35 -5.72
CA GLU A 102 15.39 14.97 -6.07
C GLU A 102 15.88 14.18 -4.87
N ALA A 103 16.64 14.81 -3.97
CA ALA A 103 17.14 14.17 -2.76
C ALA A 103 15.99 13.74 -1.85
N VAL A 104 14.94 14.55 -1.69
CA VAL A 104 13.76 14.20 -0.87
C VAL A 104 13.03 12.94 -1.32
N LYS A 105 13.25 12.51 -2.57
CA LYS A 105 12.65 11.29 -3.15
C LYS A 105 13.48 10.04 -2.91
N ILE A 106 14.72 10.17 -2.42
CA ILE A 106 15.53 9.01 -2.01
C ILE A 106 14.80 8.33 -0.87
N THR A 107 14.60 7.02 -0.96
CA THR A 107 13.95 6.19 0.06
C THR A 107 14.96 5.35 0.83
N ASN A 108 14.52 4.75 1.94
CA ASN A 108 15.29 3.74 2.66
C ASN A 108 15.63 2.52 1.77
N ILE A 109 14.76 2.19 0.81
CA ILE A 109 14.99 1.11 -0.16
C ILE A 109 16.08 1.50 -1.16
N ASP A 110 16.13 2.75 -1.63
CA ASP A 110 17.22 3.21 -2.50
C ASP A 110 18.59 3.10 -1.81
N VAL A 111 18.66 3.46 -0.53
CA VAL A 111 19.87 3.32 0.28
C VAL A 111 20.27 1.86 0.43
N GLU A 112 19.32 0.98 0.75
CA GLU A 112 19.55 -0.46 0.87
C GLU A 112 20.02 -1.08 -0.45
N LEU A 113 19.33 -0.78 -1.56
CA LEU A 113 19.70 -1.24 -2.90
C LEU A 113 21.10 -0.78 -3.28
N ALA A 114 21.45 0.47 -2.99
CA ALA A 114 22.77 1.01 -3.25
C ALA A 114 23.87 0.31 -2.44
N MET A 115 23.54 -0.37 -1.34
CA MET A 115 24.48 -1.14 -0.52
C MET A 115 24.57 -2.62 -0.87
N ARG A 116 23.77 -3.13 -1.82
CA ARG A 116 23.81 -4.55 -2.21
C ARG A 116 25.03 -4.88 -3.07
N ASP A 117 25.62 -6.05 -2.87
CA ASP A 117 26.64 -6.59 -3.79
C ASP A 117 26.00 -7.19 -5.04
N THR A 118 24.80 -7.77 -4.90
CA THR A 118 24.04 -8.36 -6.00
C THR A 118 22.58 -7.91 -5.95
N PRO A 119 21.88 -7.76 -7.09
CA PRO A 119 20.51 -7.25 -7.10
C PRO A 119 19.52 -8.06 -6.24
N ASP A 120 19.71 -9.37 -6.16
CA ASP A 120 18.74 -10.28 -5.54
C ASP A 120 19.02 -10.58 -4.05
N THR A 121 20.17 -10.12 -3.52
CA THR A 121 20.56 -10.39 -2.13
C THR A 121 20.50 -9.10 -1.32
N PRO A 122 19.72 -9.04 -0.23
CA PRO A 122 19.70 -7.90 0.67
C PRO A 122 21.11 -7.55 1.19
N SER A 123 21.37 -6.25 1.35
CA SER A 123 22.66 -5.73 1.83
C SER A 123 22.86 -5.91 3.34
N VAL A 124 21.78 -6.05 4.08
CA VAL A 124 21.78 -6.17 5.54
C VAL A 124 20.76 -7.22 5.99
N PRO A 125 20.98 -7.85 7.17
CA PRO A 125 19.96 -8.68 7.80
C PRO A 125 18.64 -7.94 7.98
N PRO A 126 17.48 -8.62 7.90
CA PRO A 126 16.17 -7.98 8.04
C PRO A 126 16.01 -7.11 9.29
N GLN A 127 16.58 -7.53 10.42
CA GLN A 127 16.48 -6.81 11.69
C GLN A 127 17.20 -5.44 11.68
N LYS A 128 18.06 -5.20 10.68
CA LYS A 128 18.90 -3.99 10.55
C LYS A 128 18.41 -3.02 9.48
N MET A 129 17.30 -3.32 8.82
CA MET A 129 16.66 -2.43 7.84
C MET A 129 16.26 -1.06 8.40
N HIS A 130 15.98 -0.94 9.71
CA HIS A 130 15.62 0.36 10.30
C HIS A 130 16.72 1.43 10.15
N CYS A 131 17.99 1.04 10.01
CA CYS A 131 19.10 1.98 9.84
C CYS A 131 18.99 2.77 8.52
N SER A 132 18.38 2.20 7.47
CA SER A 132 18.14 2.93 6.21
C SER A 132 16.93 3.87 6.30
N VAL A 133 16.03 3.66 7.27
CA VAL A 133 14.92 4.59 7.54
C VAL A 133 15.41 5.89 8.16
N MET A 134 16.39 5.85 9.07
CA MET A 134 16.96 7.10 9.60
C MET A 134 17.61 7.97 8.52
N ALA A 135 18.23 7.34 7.52
CA ALA A 135 18.82 8.03 6.38
C ALA A 135 17.74 8.79 5.58
N TYR A 136 16.57 8.20 5.40
CA TYR A 136 15.44 8.84 4.77
C TYR A 136 14.94 10.07 5.55
N ASP A 137 14.75 9.93 6.85
CA ASP A 137 14.21 11.00 7.69
C ASP A 137 15.13 12.23 7.78
N VAL A 138 16.44 12.01 7.90
CA VAL A 138 17.38 13.13 7.98
C VAL A 138 17.46 13.91 6.66
N ILE A 139 17.28 13.25 5.51
CA ILE A 139 17.16 13.92 4.20
C ILE A 139 15.95 14.84 4.20
N LYS A 140 14.78 14.33 4.58
CA LYS A 140 13.55 15.13 4.67
C LYS A 140 13.70 16.31 5.62
N LYS A 141 14.33 16.09 6.77
CA LYS A 141 14.62 17.17 7.74
C LYS A 141 15.53 18.25 7.13
N ALA A 142 16.57 17.85 6.41
CA ALA A 142 17.46 18.79 5.72
C ALA A 142 16.74 19.56 4.60
N ALA A 143 15.93 18.86 3.80
CA ALA A 143 15.13 19.45 2.74
C ALA A 143 14.11 20.45 3.30
N SER A 144 13.42 20.11 4.40
CA SER A 144 12.43 20.98 5.05
C SER A 144 13.06 22.28 5.54
N GLN A 145 14.25 22.21 6.13
CA GLN A 145 15.03 23.39 6.53
C GLN A 145 15.48 24.25 5.34
N TYR A 146 15.87 23.62 4.23
CA TYR A 146 16.31 24.35 3.03
C TYR A 146 15.13 25.08 2.37
N MET A 147 14.03 24.36 2.14
CA MET A 147 12.83 24.81 1.45
C MET A 147 11.90 25.64 2.34
N ASN A 148 12.14 25.67 3.66
CA ASN A 148 11.32 26.34 4.65
C ASN A 148 9.86 25.87 4.62
N VAL A 149 9.69 24.55 4.64
CA VAL A 149 8.40 23.85 4.70
C VAL A 149 8.37 22.90 5.89
N ASP A 150 7.18 22.44 6.24
CA ASP A 150 6.99 21.40 7.26
C ASP A 150 7.48 20.04 6.74
N MET A 151 8.09 19.21 7.58
CA MET A 151 8.69 17.95 7.12
C MET A 151 7.63 16.95 6.65
N GLU A 152 6.48 16.98 7.31
CA GLU A 152 5.29 16.20 7.08
C GLU A 152 4.65 16.54 5.72
N SER A 153 4.94 17.73 5.16
CA SER A 153 4.48 18.09 3.81
C SER A 153 5.08 17.23 2.70
N PHE A 154 6.15 16.47 2.98
CA PHE A 154 6.72 15.49 2.06
C PHE A 154 6.04 14.12 2.13
N GLU A 155 5.13 13.89 3.08
CA GLU A 155 4.35 12.66 3.19
C GLU A 155 2.95 12.89 2.65
N GLU A 156 2.73 12.48 1.39
CA GLU A 156 1.41 12.57 0.75
C GLU A 156 0.44 11.49 1.28
N GLU A 157 0.97 10.45 1.93
CA GLU A 157 0.22 9.30 2.42
C GLU A 157 0.50 9.02 3.90
N VAL A 158 -0.51 8.54 4.62
CA VAL A 158 -0.38 8.13 6.02
C VAL A 158 0.52 6.89 6.09
N ILE A 159 1.68 6.99 6.72
CA ILE A 159 2.57 5.85 6.95
C ILE A 159 2.05 5.03 8.13
N VAL A 160 1.86 3.71 7.92
CA VAL A 160 1.43 2.78 8.98
C VAL A 160 2.62 1.94 9.45
N CYS A 161 3.57 1.64 8.57
CA CYS A 161 4.77 0.91 8.93
C CYS A 161 6.00 1.76 8.69
N GLU A 162 6.55 2.37 9.73
CA GLU A 162 7.74 3.24 9.62
C GLU A 162 8.98 2.48 9.16
N CYS A 163 9.20 1.28 9.69
CA CYS A 163 10.40 0.49 9.37
C CYS A 163 10.48 0.04 7.90
N ALA A 164 9.32 -0.23 7.27
CA ALA A 164 9.23 -0.64 5.87
C ALA A 164 8.75 0.50 4.96
N ARG A 165 8.45 1.68 5.53
CA ARG A 165 7.81 2.84 4.88
C ARG A 165 6.62 2.46 3.99
N VAL A 166 5.71 1.68 4.56
CA VAL A 166 4.48 1.27 3.89
C VAL A 166 3.32 2.14 4.36
N SER A 167 2.65 2.76 3.40
CA SER A 167 1.49 3.61 3.62
C SER A 167 0.22 2.81 3.86
N LEU A 168 -0.77 3.48 4.47
CA LEU A 168 -2.11 2.97 4.69
C LEU A 168 -2.78 2.58 3.36
N SER A 169 -2.67 3.44 2.34
CA SER A 169 -3.22 3.19 1.00
C SER A 169 -2.63 1.92 0.39
N THR A 170 -1.30 1.78 0.42
CA THR A 170 -0.60 0.58 -0.08
C THR A 170 -1.05 -0.68 0.67
N LEU A 171 -1.14 -0.62 2.00
CA LEU A 171 -1.59 -1.77 2.80
C LEU A 171 -3.02 -2.17 2.45
N GLN A 172 -3.94 -1.21 2.43
CA GLN A 172 -5.34 -1.45 2.10
C GLN A 172 -5.49 -2.01 0.68
N GLU A 173 -4.77 -1.46 -0.30
CA GLU A 173 -4.78 -1.94 -1.68
C GLU A 173 -4.26 -3.38 -1.78
N VAL A 174 -3.09 -3.67 -1.21
CA VAL A 174 -2.48 -5.01 -1.29
C VAL A 174 -3.30 -6.06 -0.55
N ILE A 175 -3.83 -5.72 0.64
CA ILE A 175 -4.73 -6.58 1.42
C ILE A 175 -5.97 -6.93 0.58
N ARG A 176 -6.62 -5.94 -0.04
CA ARG A 176 -7.83 -6.15 -0.84
C ARG A 176 -7.55 -6.92 -2.14
N LEU A 177 -6.53 -6.53 -2.90
CA LEU A 177 -6.21 -7.14 -4.19
C LEU A 177 -5.84 -8.63 -4.07
N ASN A 178 -5.23 -9.02 -2.95
CA ASN A 178 -4.74 -10.39 -2.73
C ASN A 178 -5.57 -11.17 -1.69
N ASP A 179 -6.64 -10.57 -1.16
CA ASP A 179 -7.48 -11.12 -0.09
C ASP A 179 -6.65 -11.63 1.11
N LEU A 180 -5.73 -10.80 1.59
CA LEU A 180 -4.82 -11.15 2.68
C LEU A 180 -5.59 -11.23 4.01
N THR A 181 -5.30 -12.25 4.81
CA THR A 181 -5.99 -12.54 6.08
C THR A 181 -5.05 -12.70 7.26
N THR A 182 -3.73 -12.77 7.03
CA THR A 182 -2.74 -12.90 8.10
C THR A 182 -1.63 -11.86 8.00
N ILE A 183 -0.99 -11.60 9.13
CA ILE A 183 0.14 -10.67 9.21
C ILE A 183 1.33 -11.17 8.38
N GLU A 184 1.58 -12.49 8.39
CA GLU A 184 2.64 -13.10 7.59
C GLU A 184 2.44 -12.82 6.10
N GLN A 185 1.20 -12.92 5.61
CA GLN A 185 0.89 -12.59 4.22
C GLN A 185 1.13 -11.11 3.92
N VAL A 186 0.68 -10.21 4.79
CA VAL A 186 0.94 -8.77 4.64
C VAL A 186 2.45 -8.50 4.59
N ALA A 187 3.22 -9.13 5.48
CA ALA A 187 4.67 -9.02 5.53
C ALA A 187 5.34 -9.59 4.26
N ASP A 188 4.86 -10.69 3.71
CA ASP A 188 5.45 -11.28 2.50
C ASP A 188 5.31 -10.35 1.29
N TYR A 189 4.14 -9.71 1.12
CA TYR A 189 3.86 -8.81 0.00
C TYR A 189 4.44 -7.41 0.19
N THR A 190 4.28 -6.81 1.38
CA THR A 190 4.58 -5.39 1.61
C THR A 190 5.84 -5.16 2.45
N LYS A 191 6.35 -6.20 3.11
CA LYS A 191 7.37 -6.13 4.16
C LYS A 191 6.93 -5.42 5.44
N ALA A 192 5.71 -4.88 5.51
CA ALA A 192 5.16 -4.33 6.75
C ALA A 192 5.04 -5.41 7.83
N GLY A 193 5.50 -5.10 9.04
CA GLY A 193 5.51 -6.05 10.17
C GLY A 193 6.63 -7.10 10.13
N ALA A 194 7.44 -7.16 9.06
CA ALA A 194 8.55 -8.13 8.96
C ALA A 194 9.74 -7.78 9.88
N PHE A 195 9.90 -6.51 10.22
CA PHE A 195 11.10 -5.99 10.90
C PHE A 195 10.86 -5.69 12.39
N CYS A 196 10.52 -4.45 12.76
CA CYS A 196 10.38 -4.04 14.17
C CYS A 196 9.09 -4.54 14.83
N LYS A 197 8.10 -4.95 14.04
CA LYS A 197 6.78 -5.45 14.48
C LYS A 197 5.89 -4.43 15.21
N SER A 198 6.30 -3.15 15.32
CA SER A 198 5.49 -2.09 15.96
C SER A 198 4.11 -1.92 15.34
N CYS A 199 4.02 -1.95 14.01
CA CYS A 199 2.76 -1.80 13.30
C CYS A 199 1.82 -3.02 13.40
N ILE A 200 2.24 -4.15 13.98
CA ILE A 200 1.40 -5.36 13.99
C ILE A 200 0.22 -5.17 14.96
N LYS A 201 0.48 -4.79 16.21
CA LYS A 201 -0.51 -4.65 17.29
C LYS A 201 0.06 -3.79 18.42
N PRO A 202 -0.79 -3.28 19.34
CA PRO A 202 -0.33 -2.52 20.49
C PRO A 202 0.72 -3.26 21.34
N GLY A 203 1.66 -2.51 21.91
CA GLY A 203 2.74 -3.04 22.74
C GLY A 203 4.01 -3.44 21.98
N GLY A 204 4.22 -2.86 20.79
CA GLY A 204 5.46 -2.95 20.01
C GLY A 204 6.60 -2.07 20.55
N HIS A 205 7.62 -1.82 19.71
CA HIS A 205 8.74 -0.94 20.08
C HIS A 205 8.33 0.53 20.21
N GLU A 206 7.29 0.94 19.50
CA GLU A 206 6.65 2.25 19.58
C GLU A 206 5.13 2.11 19.48
N ASP A 207 4.41 3.11 19.98
CA ASP A 207 2.96 3.19 19.84
C ASP A 207 2.61 3.69 18.43
N MET A 208 1.61 3.05 17.81
CA MET A 208 1.11 3.40 16.49
C MET A 208 -0.34 3.84 16.55
N ASP A 209 -0.73 4.74 15.64
CA ASP A 209 -2.13 5.18 15.48
C ASP A 209 -3.00 4.13 14.78
N ILE A 210 -2.40 3.31 13.91
CA ILE A 210 -3.06 2.29 13.10
C ILE A 210 -2.24 0.99 13.20
N TYR A 211 -2.90 -0.14 13.41
CA TYR A 211 -2.25 -1.44 13.43
C TYR A 211 -2.73 -2.35 12.29
N LEU A 212 -1.84 -3.23 11.82
CA LEU A 212 -2.12 -4.21 10.77
C LEU A 212 -3.26 -5.17 11.15
N VAL A 213 -3.38 -5.53 12.44
CA VAL A 213 -4.50 -6.35 12.92
C VAL A 213 -5.85 -5.65 12.69
N ASP A 214 -5.90 -4.33 12.86
CA ASP A 214 -7.13 -3.56 12.67
C ASP A 214 -7.50 -3.49 11.18
N LEU A 215 -6.51 -3.32 10.29
CA LEU A 215 -6.72 -3.31 8.84
C LEU A 215 -7.21 -4.67 8.31
N LEU A 216 -6.66 -5.77 8.84
CA LEU A 216 -7.11 -7.11 8.49
C LEU A 216 -8.53 -7.39 9.01
N GLU A 217 -8.85 -6.97 10.24
CA GLU A 217 -10.20 -7.09 10.80
C GLU A 217 -11.21 -6.25 10.01
N GLU A 218 -10.82 -5.04 9.57
CA GLU A 218 -11.64 -4.18 8.71
C GLU A 218 -11.90 -4.84 7.36
N HIS A 219 -10.87 -5.37 6.69
CA HIS A 219 -11.02 -6.11 5.43
C HIS A 219 -11.91 -7.35 5.59
N GLU A 220 -11.76 -8.11 6.69
CA GLU A 220 -12.62 -9.25 6.98
C GLU A 220 -14.07 -8.82 7.19
N LYS A 221 -14.32 -7.71 7.90
CA LYS A 221 -15.67 -7.13 8.05
C LYS A 221 -16.24 -6.65 6.71
N GLU A 222 -15.45 -5.97 5.88
CA GLU A 222 -15.85 -5.55 4.53
C GLU A 222 -16.26 -6.77 3.68
N LYS A 223 -15.45 -7.83 3.73
CA LYS A 223 -15.71 -9.10 3.05
C LYS A 223 -16.91 -9.85 3.61
N MET A 224 -17.13 -9.85 4.93
CA MET A 224 -18.32 -10.41 5.55
C MET A 224 -19.56 -9.60 5.24
N LEU A 225 -19.48 -8.27 5.15
CA LEU A 225 -20.59 -7.42 4.72
C LEU A 225 -20.91 -7.67 3.24
N ALA A 226 -19.89 -7.71 2.37
CA ALA A 226 -20.03 -8.08 0.97
C ALA A 226 -20.58 -9.51 0.80
N GLY A 227 -20.14 -10.46 1.63
CA GLY A 227 -20.61 -11.85 1.67
C GLY A 227 -21.98 -12.02 2.30
N SER A 228 -22.37 -11.18 3.26
CA SER A 228 -23.71 -11.15 3.88
C SER A 228 -24.76 -10.54 2.95
N THR A 229 -24.36 -9.80 1.91
CA THR A 229 -25.27 -9.50 0.79
C THR A 229 -25.65 -10.73 -0.03
N LEU A 230 -24.99 -11.89 0.17
CA LEU A 230 -25.37 -13.20 -0.38
C LEU A 230 -26.14 -14.07 0.65
N GLY A 231 -26.32 -13.61 1.89
CA GLY A 231 -26.97 -14.40 2.93
C GLY A 231 -27.50 -13.52 4.05
N SER A 232 -28.77 -13.15 3.94
CA SER A 232 -29.57 -12.40 4.94
C SER A 232 -29.41 -10.88 4.92
N THR A 233 -30.26 -10.19 4.16
CA THR A 233 -30.57 -8.77 4.41
C THR A 233 -31.84 -8.69 5.25
N PRO A 234 -31.84 -8.07 6.45
CA PRO A 234 -33.05 -7.51 7.04
C PRO A 234 -33.46 -6.29 6.20
N GLY A 235 -34.72 -6.21 5.81
CA GLY A 235 -35.25 -5.18 4.92
C GLY A 235 -34.82 -3.76 5.30
N ILE A 236 -34.03 -3.15 4.41
CA ILE A 236 -33.97 -1.70 4.27
C ILE A 236 -34.59 -1.43 2.90
N ASP A 237 -35.82 -0.90 2.90
CA ASP A 237 -36.53 -0.40 1.72
C ASP A 237 -35.74 0.78 1.15
N ILE A 238 -34.74 0.50 0.32
CA ILE A 238 -34.14 1.51 -0.57
C ILE A 238 -34.94 1.44 -1.87
N ASP A 239 -35.48 2.59 -2.29
CA ASP A 239 -36.22 2.74 -3.55
C ASP A 239 -35.31 2.37 -4.74
N PHE A 240 -35.79 1.52 -5.65
CA PHE A 240 -34.99 0.98 -6.76
C PHE A 240 -34.39 2.10 -7.61
N ALA A 241 -35.10 3.22 -7.78
CA ALA A 241 -34.63 4.39 -8.51
C ALA A 241 -33.34 5.01 -7.91
N GLN A 242 -33.15 4.92 -6.59
CA GLN A 242 -32.03 5.53 -5.86
C GLN A 242 -30.81 4.60 -5.73
N MET A 243 -30.92 3.35 -6.20
CA MET A 243 -29.83 2.38 -6.18
C MET A 243 -28.76 2.71 -7.23
N THR A 244 -27.50 2.44 -6.89
CA THR A 244 -26.40 2.41 -7.88
C THR A 244 -26.61 1.27 -8.88
N VAL A 245 -25.97 1.33 -10.06
CA VAL A 245 -26.09 0.29 -11.10
C VAL A 245 -25.76 -1.11 -10.56
N VAL A 246 -24.74 -1.23 -9.71
CA VAL A 246 -24.36 -2.50 -9.07
C VAL A 246 -25.43 -2.98 -8.10
N GLN A 247 -26.06 -2.07 -7.34
CA GLN A 247 -27.16 -2.42 -6.44
C GLN A 247 -28.43 -2.83 -7.21
N LYS A 248 -28.75 -2.14 -8.32
CA LYS A 248 -29.86 -2.51 -9.22
C LYS A 248 -29.66 -3.90 -9.80
N LEU A 249 -28.45 -4.20 -10.27
CA LEU A 249 -28.11 -5.52 -10.82
C LEU A 249 -28.29 -6.60 -9.76
N LYS A 250 -27.77 -6.39 -8.55
CA LYS A 250 -27.93 -7.33 -7.42
C LYS A 250 -29.39 -7.52 -7.00
N ALA A 251 -30.17 -6.45 -6.94
CA ALA A 251 -31.58 -6.50 -6.57
C ALA A 251 -32.41 -7.28 -7.61
N THR A 252 -32.16 -7.02 -8.90
CA THR A 252 -32.77 -7.76 -10.02
C THR A 252 -32.40 -9.23 -9.98
N GLU A 253 -31.10 -9.55 -9.86
CA GLU A 253 -30.61 -10.94 -9.82
C GLU A 253 -31.26 -11.73 -8.66
N LYS A 254 -31.33 -11.12 -7.47
CA LYS A 254 -31.97 -11.73 -6.31
C LYS A 254 -33.45 -12.03 -6.53
N VAL A 255 -34.20 -11.10 -7.14
CA VAL A 255 -35.61 -11.34 -7.43
C VAL A 255 -35.79 -12.45 -8.45
N ILE A 256 -34.91 -12.55 -9.44
CA ILE A 256 -34.90 -13.65 -10.40
C ILE A 256 -34.62 -14.98 -9.69
N ASP A 257 -33.60 -15.04 -8.83
CA ASP A 257 -33.23 -16.22 -8.06
C ASP A 257 -34.38 -16.72 -7.18
N ASP A 258 -34.95 -15.82 -6.38
CA ASP A 258 -35.94 -16.17 -5.37
C ASP A 258 -37.30 -16.57 -5.97
N ASN A 259 -37.62 -16.10 -7.19
CA ASN A 259 -38.98 -16.22 -7.72
C ASN A 259 -39.08 -16.98 -9.06
N ILE A 260 -38.02 -17.05 -9.86
CA ILE A 260 -38.13 -17.46 -11.27
C ILE A 260 -37.07 -18.50 -11.66
N ARG A 261 -35.82 -18.38 -11.18
CA ARG A 261 -34.70 -19.23 -11.62
C ARG A 261 -34.98 -20.71 -11.43
N GLN A 262 -35.57 -21.11 -10.31
CA GLN A 262 -35.93 -22.52 -10.08
C GLN A 262 -36.92 -23.05 -11.13
N MET A 263 -37.89 -22.23 -11.56
CA MET A 263 -38.85 -22.61 -12.59
C MET A 263 -38.17 -22.74 -13.96
N LEU A 264 -37.30 -21.79 -14.32
CA LEU A 264 -36.56 -21.83 -15.58
C LEU A 264 -35.65 -23.06 -15.68
N VAL A 265 -34.94 -23.37 -14.61
CA VAL A 265 -34.02 -24.52 -14.54
C VAL A 265 -34.80 -25.84 -14.63
N MET A 266 -35.98 -25.92 -14.01
CA MET A 266 -36.86 -27.09 -14.14
C MET A 266 -37.36 -27.30 -15.58
N ASP A 267 -37.55 -26.21 -16.33
CA ASP A 267 -37.91 -26.23 -17.75
C ASP A 267 -36.69 -26.37 -18.69
N GLY A 268 -35.48 -26.55 -18.13
CA GLY A 268 -34.25 -26.82 -18.88
C GLY A 268 -33.61 -25.57 -19.50
N GLY A 269 -33.91 -24.39 -18.99
CA GLY A 269 -33.30 -23.12 -19.38
C GLY A 269 -32.80 -22.30 -18.19
N ASP A 270 -32.31 -21.10 -18.47
CA ASP A 270 -31.91 -20.11 -17.46
C ASP A 270 -31.94 -18.71 -18.07
N VAL A 271 -31.68 -17.69 -17.25
CA VAL A 271 -31.58 -16.29 -17.68
C VAL A 271 -30.36 -15.61 -17.05
N GLU A 272 -29.63 -14.86 -17.88
CA GLU A 272 -28.47 -14.07 -17.48
C GLU A 272 -28.77 -12.58 -17.73
N ILE A 273 -28.48 -11.73 -16.75
CA ILE A 273 -28.57 -10.27 -16.90
C ILE A 273 -27.29 -9.77 -17.56
N LEU A 274 -27.42 -9.07 -18.69
CA LEU A 274 -26.29 -8.51 -19.42
C LEU A 274 -26.00 -7.07 -19.00
N ASP A 275 -27.03 -6.24 -18.86
CA ASP A 275 -26.88 -4.82 -18.55
C ASP A 275 -28.20 -4.21 -18.02
N ILE A 276 -28.11 -3.07 -17.34
CA ILE A 276 -29.27 -2.27 -16.91
C ILE A 276 -29.04 -0.81 -17.30
N LYS A 277 -29.94 -0.26 -18.13
CA LYS A 277 -29.86 1.14 -18.60
C LYS A 277 -31.06 1.95 -18.15
N GLU A 278 -30.79 3.20 -17.77
CA GLU A 278 -31.82 4.18 -17.42
C GLU A 278 -32.24 4.96 -18.67
N ASN A 279 -33.49 4.78 -19.10
CA ASN A 279 -34.05 5.41 -20.30
C ASN A 279 -35.26 6.27 -19.92
N GLY A 280 -34.97 7.49 -19.46
CA GLY A 280 -36.00 8.43 -19.00
C GLY A 280 -36.59 8.00 -17.67
N ILE A 281 -37.86 7.60 -17.68
CA ILE A 281 -38.55 7.06 -16.48
C ILE A 281 -38.39 5.55 -16.33
N ASN A 282 -37.92 4.85 -17.37
CA ASN A 282 -37.86 3.40 -17.41
C ASN A 282 -36.46 2.86 -17.09
N PHE A 283 -36.43 1.69 -16.47
CA PHE A 283 -35.22 0.89 -16.23
C PHE A 283 -35.22 -0.30 -17.19
N ASP A 284 -34.39 -0.24 -18.22
CA ASP A 284 -34.31 -1.26 -19.26
C ASP A 284 -33.26 -2.31 -18.85
N ILE A 285 -33.73 -3.51 -18.54
CA ILE A 285 -32.91 -4.65 -18.13
C ILE A 285 -32.71 -5.55 -19.34
N TYR A 286 -31.48 -5.62 -19.80
CA TYR A 286 -31.09 -6.47 -20.92
C TYR A 286 -30.73 -7.85 -20.40
N ILE A 287 -31.39 -8.86 -20.95
CA ILE A 287 -31.20 -10.25 -20.54
C ILE A 287 -30.85 -11.13 -21.73
N LYS A 288 -30.27 -12.28 -21.43
CA LYS A 288 -30.07 -13.38 -22.36
C LYS A 288 -30.66 -14.65 -21.79
N PHE A 289 -31.51 -15.31 -22.57
CA PHE A 289 -31.98 -16.65 -22.23
C PHE A 289 -30.90 -17.68 -22.54
N LEU A 290 -30.80 -18.68 -21.67
CA LEU A 290 -29.87 -19.79 -21.78
C LEU A 290 -30.62 -21.12 -21.86
N GLY A 291 -29.99 -22.13 -22.44
CA GLY A 291 -30.53 -23.49 -22.51
C GLY A 291 -31.75 -23.59 -23.42
N SER A 292 -32.76 -24.35 -22.99
CA SER A 292 -33.97 -24.62 -23.78
C SER A 292 -34.88 -23.40 -23.96
N CYS A 293 -34.57 -22.29 -23.29
CA CYS A 293 -35.23 -21.00 -23.47
C CYS A 293 -34.64 -20.16 -24.61
N ASP A 294 -33.49 -20.52 -25.16
CA ASP A 294 -32.86 -19.84 -26.30
C ASP A 294 -33.57 -20.21 -27.62
N GLY A 295 -34.27 -19.25 -28.23
CA GLY A 295 -34.98 -19.42 -29.51
C GLY A 295 -36.33 -20.15 -29.46
N CYS A 296 -36.92 -20.35 -28.27
CA CYS A 296 -38.26 -20.93 -28.12
C CYS A 296 -39.33 -19.86 -28.33
N SER A 297 -40.29 -20.08 -29.23
CA SER A 297 -41.40 -19.14 -29.52
C SER A 297 -42.28 -18.79 -28.31
N SER A 298 -42.22 -19.61 -27.24
CA SER A 298 -42.92 -19.37 -25.97
C SER A 298 -42.10 -18.53 -24.98
N ALA A 299 -40.78 -18.45 -25.14
CA ALA A 299 -39.89 -17.64 -24.29
C ALA A 299 -40.07 -16.13 -24.58
N ASP A 300 -40.24 -15.77 -25.85
CA ASP A 300 -40.39 -14.37 -26.32
C ASP A 300 -41.68 -13.68 -25.86
N THR A 301 -42.67 -14.42 -25.34
CA THR A 301 -43.97 -13.84 -24.96
C THR A 301 -44.47 -14.26 -23.58
N GLY A 302 -44.32 -15.53 -23.18
CA GLY A 302 -44.81 -16.01 -21.88
C GLY A 302 -43.80 -15.76 -20.76
N THR A 303 -42.59 -16.29 -20.92
CA THR A 303 -41.54 -16.25 -19.91
C THR A 303 -40.99 -14.84 -19.70
N LEU A 304 -40.77 -14.09 -20.79
CA LEU A 304 -40.36 -12.69 -20.73
C LEU A 304 -41.38 -11.82 -19.98
N TYR A 305 -42.68 -12.02 -20.24
CA TYR A 305 -43.74 -11.27 -19.59
C TYR A 305 -43.88 -11.65 -18.11
N ALA A 306 -43.72 -12.92 -17.75
CA ALA A 306 -43.70 -13.35 -16.36
C ALA A 306 -42.52 -12.73 -15.59
N LEU A 307 -41.34 -12.70 -16.21
CA LEU A 307 -40.14 -12.10 -15.66
C LEU A 307 -40.29 -10.59 -15.45
N GLU A 308 -40.80 -9.86 -16.44
CA GLU A 308 -41.06 -8.43 -16.32
C GLU A 308 -42.07 -8.11 -15.21
N ASN A 309 -43.18 -8.85 -15.12
CA ASN A 309 -44.20 -8.61 -14.08
C ASN A 309 -43.66 -8.83 -12.67
N VAL A 310 -42.87 -9.88 -12.44
CA VAL A 310 -42.29 -10.16 -11.12
C VAL A 310 -41.29 -9.07 -10.73
N LEU A 311 -40.47 -8.60 -11.67
CA LEU A 311 -39.54 -7.49 -11.41
C LEU A 311 -40.30 -6.18 -11.14
N GLN A 312 -41.39 -5.91 -11.87
CA GLN A 312 -42.24 -4.73 -11.63
C GLN A 312 -42.97 -4.78 -10.28
N ASP A 313 -43.41 -5.95 -9.85
CA ASP A 313 -44.09 -6.14 -8.55
C ASP A 313 -43.12 -6.01 -7.36
N LYS A 314 -41.88 -6.51 -7.51
CA LYS A 314 -40.92 -6.62 -6.42
C LYS A 314 -39.92 -5.47 -6.33
N LEU A 315 -39.64 -4.76 -7.42
CA LEU A 315 -38.60 -3.73 -7.47
C LEU A 315 -39.16 -2.37 -7.89
N ASP A 316 -39.62 -2.22 -9.13
CA ASP A 316 -40.12 -0.93 -9.64
C ASP A 316 -41.04 -1.11 -10.85
N LYS A 317 -42.19 -0.42 -10.84
CA LYS A 317 -43.20 -0.48 -11.91
C LYS A 317 -42.72 0.00 -13.28
N ASN A 318 -41.61 0.74 -13.34
CA ASN A 318 -41.04 1.26 -14.58
C ASN A 318 -39.95 0.34 -15.19
N ILE A 319 -39.75 -0.86 -14.64
CA ILE A 319 -38.83 -1.85 -15.21
C ILE A 319 -39.37 -2.42 -16.51
N ARG A 320 -38.51 -2.52 -17.53
CA ARG A 320 -38.79 -3.22 -18.78
C ARG A 320 -37.70 -4.24 -19.04
N VAL A 321 -38.08 -5.45 -19.45
CA VAL A 321 -37.14 -6.53 -19.71
C VAL A 321 -37.00 -6.73 -21.21
N LEU A 322 -35.77 -6.61 -21.71
CA LEU A 322 -35.46 -6.66 -23.12
C LEU A 322 -34.53 -7.86 -23.40
N PRO A 323 -34.98 -8.86 -24.17
CA PRO A 323 -34.09 -9.94 -24.61
C PRO A 323 -33.12 -9.43 -25.67
N LEU A 324 -31.86 -9.89 -25.61
CA LEU A 324 -30.81 -9.67 -26.61
C LEU A 324 -30.47 -10.95 -27.36
#